data_AF-A0A2W4ID84-F1
#
_entry.id   AF-A0A2W4ID84-F1
#
_cell.length_a   1.000
_cell.length_b   1.000
_cell.length_c   1.000
_cell.angle_alpha   90.00
_cell.angle_beta   90.00
_cell.angle_gamma   90.00
#
_symmetry.space_group_name_H-M   'P 1'
#
loop_
_entity.id
_entity.type
_entity.pdbx_description
1 polymer ?
#
loop_
_entity_poly.entity_id
_entity_poly.type
_entity_poly.pdbx_seq_one_letter_code
_entity_poly.pdbx_strand_id
1 'polypeptide(L)'
;MSNCFIVYNFMKKFRVFFVFSVFFILFTFIIFLLKNFIFVSDYLSEKQEEFIEPVNLEITSKSYKNLKNQENQHSENIDFDADKILEDLKNVEFKEKSKKIVYRYFPNDLSDKSKTLVYKRFLDAFFLSKPINSKIKELEINLYKSLYEVRGRLKNRGIYIFGLHHLPFKEALAVSIHEFGHYLDLYILKKTVFKDLSDDFYSISWEKTNILKSDSKLEDFVSGYAMTNMYEDFAESFTFYILHNKEFQSRAGKSIKLWKKYEFFRKYIFTKSYKFIYNVNNGF
;
A
#
# COMPACT_ATOMS: atom_id res chain seq x y z
N MET A 1 -12.64 -15.54 75.32
CA MET A 1 -13.32 -15.77 74.02
C MET A 1 -12.89 -14.81 72.90
N SER A 2 -12.32 -13.63 73.18
CA SER A 2 -12.00 -12.62 72.15
C SER A 2 -10.87 -12.98 71.16
N ASN A 3 -9.84 -13.74 71.57
CA ASN A 3 -8.72 -14.08 70.68
C ASN A 3 -9.10 -15.09 69.56
N CYS A 4 -10.09 -15.96 69.80
CA CYS A 4 -10.49 -16.96 68.81
C CYS A 4 -11.26 -16.34 67.63
N PHE A 5 -12.02 -15.27 67.89
CA PHE A 5 -12.82 -14.57 66.88
C PHE A 5 -11.96 -13.69 65.95
N ILE A 6 -10.86 -13.14 66.49
CA ILE A 6 -9.89 -12.34 65.71
C ILE A 6 -9.12 -13.24 64.74
N VAL A 7 -8.65 -14.40 65.21
CA VAL A 7 -7.94 -15.39 64.37
C VAL A 7 -8.85 -15.92 63.26
N TYR A 8 -10.12 -16.22 63.57
CA TYR A 8 -11.08 -16.69 62.56
C TYR A 8 -11.34 -15.64 61.46
N ASN A 9 -11.55 -14.38 61.83
CA ASN A 9 -11.76 -13.29 60.85
C ASN A 9 -10.51 -12.99 60.03
N PHE A 10 -9.32 -13.10 60.64
CA PHE A 10 -8.05 -12.96 59.93
C PHE A 10 -7.85 -14.08 58.89
N MET A 11 -8.08 -15.34 59.26
CA MET A 11 -7.97 -16.48 58.34
C MET A 11 -9.00 -16.40 57.20
N LYS A 12 -10.21 -15.89 57.46
CA LYS A 12 -11.22 -15.68 56.41
C LYS A 12 -10.79 -14.59 55.42
N LYS A 13 -10.28 -13.45 55.90
CA LYS A 13 -9.74 -12.39 55.03
C LYS A 13 -8.52 -12.84 54.23
N PHE A 14 -7.64 -13.63 54.85
CA PHE A 14 -6.47 -14.21 54.17
C PHE A 14 -6.88 -15.16 53.05
N ARG A 15 -7.90 -16.01 53.26
CA ARG A 15 -8.43 -16.88 52.20
C ARG A 15 -9.01 -16.10 51.02
N VAL A 16 -9.78 -15.03 51.28
CA VAL A 16 -10.32 -14.19 50.19
C VAL A 16 -9.20 -13.50 49.42
N PHE A 17 -8.20 -12.97 50.13
CA PHE A 17 -7.03 -12.35 49.49
C PHE A 17 -6.25 -13.37 48.65
N PHE A 18 -6.01 -14.57 49.19
CA PHE A 18 -5.30 -15.63 48.49
C PHE A 18 -6.02 -16.07 47.21
N VAL A 19 -7.34 -16.27 47.27
CA VAL A 19 -8.15 -16.61 46.08
C VAL A 19 -8.08 -15.49 45.05
N PHE A 20 -8.20 -14.22 45.48
CA PHE A 20 -8.07 -13.08 44.59
C PHE A 20 -6.69 -13.01 43.93
N SER A 21 -5.60 -13.23 44.69
CA SER A 21 -4.24 -13.26 44.14
C SER A 21 -4.04 -14.38 43.13
N VAL A 22 -4.57 -15.58 43.38
CA VAL A 22 -4.51 -16.70 42.42
C VAL A 22 -5.26 -16.37 41.14
N PHE A 23 -6.48 -15.81 41.24
CA PHE A 23 -7.24 -15.37 40.07
C PHE A 23 -6.53 -14.26 39.30
N PHE A 24 -5.92 -13.30 39.99
CA PHE A 24 -5.16 -12.23 39.35
C PHE A 24 -3.94 -12.76 38.60
N ILE A 25 -3.20 -13.71 39.19
CA ILE A 25 -2.06 -14.38 38.53
C ILE A 25 -2.53 -15.18 37.32
N LEU A 26 -3.64 -15.92 37.42
CA LEU A 26 -4.21 -16.63 36.28
C LEU A 26 -4.63 -15.67 35.16
N PHE A 27 -5.24 -14.54 35.52
CA PHE A 27 -5.68 -13.53 34.58
C PHE A 27 -4.50 -12.85 33.86
N THR A 28 -3.44 -12.48 34.59
CA THR A 28 -2.23 -11.91 33.98
C THR A 28 -1.49 -12.94 33.13
N PHE A 29 -1.49 -14.22 33.53
CA PHE A 29 -0.96 -15.31 32.72
C PHE A 29 -1.76 -15.52 31.44
N ILE A 30 -3.09 -15.44 31.48
CA ILE A 30 -3.94 -15.48 30.29
C ILE A 30 -3.65 -14.29 29.37
N ILE A 31 -3.50 -13.07 29.90
CA ILE A 31 -3.12 -11.89 29.10
C ILE A 31 -1.73 -12.10 28.46
N PHE A 32 -0.78 -12.65 29.21
CA PHE A 32 0.56 -12.96 28.70
C PHE A 32 0.52 -14.00 27.57
N LEU A 33 -0.25 -15.08 27.75
CA LEU A 33 -0.47 -16.09 26.71
C LEU A 33 -1.17 -15.50 25.49
N LEU A 34 -2.21 -14.67 25.67
CA LEU A 34 -2.89 -13.98 24.56
C LEU A 34 -1.96 -13.03 23.83
N LYS A 35 -1.13 -12.26 24.56
CA LYS A 35 -0.13 -11.39 23.94
C LYS A 35 0.87 -12.21 23.13
N ASN A 36 1.44 -13.27 23.70
CA ASN A 36 2.38 -14.11 22.97
C ASN A 36 1.73 -14.85 21.80
N PHE A 37 0.48 -15.30 21.93
CA PHE A 37 -0.24 -15.95 20.84
C PHE A 37 -0.57 -14.97 19.70
N ILE A 38 -0.98 -13.73 20.02
CA ILE A 38 -1.22 -12.66 19.04
C ILE A 38 0.10 -12.30 18.32
N PHE A 39 1.22 -12.17 19.06
CA PHE A 39 2.52 -11.84 18.45
C PHE A 39 3.17 -13.01 17.70
N VAL A 40 2.94 -14.27 18.11
CA VAL A 40 3.41 -15.46 17.38
C VAL A 40 2.56 -15.69 16.12
N SER A 41 1.27 -15.38 16.15
CA SER A 41 0.40 -15.38 14.97
C SER A 41 0.87 -14.37 13.91
N ASP A 42 1.33 -13.18 14.31
CA ASP A 42 1.87 -12.19 13.37
C ASP A 42 3.18 -12.67 12.71
N TYR A 43 3.98 -13.49 13.41
CA TYR A 43 5.23 -14.04 12.88
C TYR A 43 5.01 -15.28 11.98
N LEU A 44 3.99 -16.08 12.27
CA LEU A 44 3.62 -17.27 11.48
C LEU A 44 2.66 -16.97 10.32
N SER A 45 2.07 -15.76 10.30
CA SER A 45 1.23 -15.26 9.20
C SER A 45 2.03 -14.67 8.04
N GLU A 46 3.36 -14.59 8.11
CA GLU A 46 4.21 -14.47 6.92
C GLU A 46 4.21 -15.81 6.17
N LYS A 47 3.04 -16.19 5.68
CA LYS A 47 2.97 -17.16 4.60
C LYS A 47 3.67 -16.50 3.42
N GLN A 48 4.88 -16.97 3.09
CA GLN A 48 5.48 -16.70 1.80
C GLN A 48 4.54 -17.27 0.74
N GLU A 49 3.57 -16.48 0.29
CA GLU A 49 2.82 -16.79 -0.90
C GLU A 49 3.73 -16.42 -2.08
N GLU A 50 4.30 -17.45 -2.69
CA GLU A 50 4.94 -17.32 -4.00
C GLU A 50 3.91 -16.77 -4.97
N PHE A 51 4.11 -15.52 -5.35
CA PHE A 51 3.41 -14.89 -6.45
C PHE A 51 3.73 -15.68 -7.73
N ILE A 52 2.73 -16.37 -8.26
CA ILE A 52 2.83 -17.03 -9.56
C ILE A 52 2.59 -15.95 -10.62
N GLU A 53 3.66 -15.57 -11.30
CA GLU A 53 3.62 -14.60 -12.41
C GLU A 53 2.66 -15.09 -13.51
N PRO A 54 1.75 -14.23 -14.01
CA PRO A 54 0.89 -14.58 -15.13
C PRO A 54 1.72 -14.71 -16.42
N VAL A 55 1.49 -15.82 -17.15
CA VAL A 55 2.19 -16.19 -18.37
C VAL A 55 2.15 -15.06 -19.42
N ASN A 56 3.34 -14.70 -19.91
CA ASN A 56 3.66 -13.68 -20.91
C ASN A 56 2.63 -13.57 -22.06
N LEU A 57 2.02 -12.40 -22.19
CA LEU A 57 1.42 -11.94 -23.45
C LEU A 57 2.48 -11.14 -24.21
N GLU A 58 3.02 -11.75 -25.27
CA GLU A 58 4.00 -11.16 -26.18
C GLU A 58 3.53 -9.82 -26.75
N ILE A 59 4.21 -8.73 -26.37
CA ILE A 59 4.14 -7.45 -27.09
C ILE A 59 5.47 -7.24 -27.80
N THR A 60 5.41 -7.39 -29.13
CA THR A 60 6.53 -7.37 -30.08
C THR A 60 7.35 -6.08 -30.09
N SER A 61 8.67 -6.28 -30.18
CA SER A 61 9.80 -5.35 -30.19
C SER A 61 9.92 -4.46 -31.45
N LYS A 62 8.91 -3.64 -31.75
CA LYS A 62 8.98 -2.68 -32.89
C LYS A 62 9.10 -1.20 -32.50
N SER A 63 9.07 -0.84 -31.21
CA SER A 63 9.08 0.57 -30.80
C SER A 63 10.46 1.15 -30.39
N TYR A 64 11.54 0.35 -30.35
CA TYR A 64 12.82 0.78 -29.75
C TYR A 64 13.86 1.38 -30.71
N LYS A 65 13.53 1.67 -31.98
CA LYS A 65 14.54 2.08 -32.98
C LYS A 65 14.61 3.55 -33.37
N ASN A 66 13.78 4.44 -32.82
CA ASN A 66 13.68 5.83 -33.32
C ASN A 66 14.18 6.95 -32.38
N LEU A 67 14.95 6.64 -31.32
CA LEU A 67 15.41 7.66 -30.34
C LEU A 67 16.94 7.85 -30.29
N LYS A 68 17.69 7.42 -31.32
CA LYS A 68 19.17 7.51 -31.31
C LYS A 68 19.78 8.69 -32.07
N ASN A 69 18.96 9.60 -32.60
CA ASN A 69 19.45 10.73 -33.40
C ASN A 69 18.98 12.06 -32.84
N GLN A 70 19.54 12.49 -31.70
CA GLN A 70 19.62 13.91 -31.29
C GLN A 70 20.40 14.03 -29.97
N GLU A 71 21.68 13.69 -30.01
CA GLU A 71 22.65 14.20 -29.03
C GLU A 71 23.77 14.87 -29.83
N ASN A 72 23.77 16.20 -29.83
CA ASN A 72 24.98 17.02 -29.92
C ASN A 72 24.65 18.51 -29.71
N GLN A 73 25.51 19.16 -28.91
CA GLN A 73 25.64 20.60 -28.62
C GLN A 73 24.61 21.12 -27.60
N HIS A 74 24.96 21.77 -26.48
CA HIS A 74 26.00 22.78 -26.28
C HIS A 74 26.38 22.81 -24.78
N SER A 75 27.67 22.84 -24.48
CA SER A 75 28.24 23.02 -23.15
C SER A 75 28.34 24.52 -22.82
N GLU A 76 27.76 24.94 -21.70
CA GLU A 76 28.12 26.19 -21.02
C GLU A 76 28.56 25.87 -19.58
N ASN A 77 29.79 26.27 -19.26
CA ASN A 77 30.39 26.16 -17.94
C ASN A 77 29.67 27.12 -16.97
N ILE A 78 28.78 26.55 -16.16
CA ILE A 78 28.34 27.16 -14.90
C ILE A 78 29.12 26.45 -13.81
N ASP A 79 29.86 27.21 -13.01
CA ASP A 79 30.67 26.73 -11.89
C ASP A 79 29.79 25.90 -10.93
N PHE A 80 29.87 24.58 -11.08
CA PHE A 80 28.99 23.60 -10.46
C PHE A 80 29.58 23.20 -9.12
N ASP A 81 29.18 23.91 -8.07
CA ASP A 81 29.55 23.59 -6.68
C ASP A 81 28.79 22.33 -6.22
N ALA A 82 29.30 21.18 -6.67
CA ALA A 82 28.75 19.86 -6.43
C ALA A 82 28.64 19.54 -4.92
N ASP A 83 29.54 20.10 -4.11
CA ASP A 83 29.62 19.84 -2.68
C ASP A 83 28.49 20.56 -1.93
N LYS A 84 28.19 21.80 -2.31
CA LYS A 84 27.02 22.54 -1.78
C LYS A 84 25.70 21.88 -2.15
N ILE A 85 25.55 21.41 -3.39
CA ILE A 85 24.36 20.68 -3.85
C ILE A 85 24.23 19.34 -3.09
N LEU A 86 25.34 18.63 -2.86
CA LEU A 86 25.36 17.40 -2.11
C LEU A 86 24.97 17.61 -0.64
N GLU A 87 25.39 18.72 -0.03
CA GLU A 87 25.04 19.09 1.33
C GLU A 87 23.56 19.52 1.46
N ASP A 88 23.04 20.28 0.51
CA ASP A 88 21.60 20.62 0.43
C ASP A 88 20.74 19.37 0.23
N LEU A 89 21.16 18.43 -0.62
CA LEU A 89 20.50 17.15 -0.82
C LEU A 89 20.52 16.29 0.44
N LYS A 90 21.65 16.23 1.17
CA LYS A 90 21.75 15.53 2.46
C LYS A 90 20.83 16.15 3.52
N ASN A 91 20.72 17.47 3.56
CA ASN A 91 19.86 18.20 4.49
C ASN A 91 18.37 18.02 4.17
N VAL A 92 18.01 17.95 2.89
CA VAL A 92 16.66 17.56 2.44
C VAL A 92 16.39 16.11 2.83
N GLU A 93 17.28 15.16 2.49
CA GLU A 93 17.14 13.74 2.86
C GLU A 93 16.99 13.54 4.38
N PHE A 94 17.73 14.29 5.20
CA PHE A 94 17.63 14.25 6.66
C PHE A 94 16.28 14.79 7.17
N LYS A 95 15.79 15.90 6.60
CA LYS A 95 14.44 16.43 6.90
C LYS A 95 13.31 15.54 6.37
N GLU A 96 13.58 14.69 5.38
CA GLU A 96 12.60 13.74 4.84
C GLU A 96 12.53 12.43 5.62
N LYS A 97 13.60 11.99 6.28
CA LYS A 97 13.60 10.80 7.15
C LYS A 97 12.66 10.87 8.37
N SER A 98 12.19 12.07 8.73
CA SER A 98 11.19 12.27 9.79
C SER A 98 9.74 12.23 9.29
N LYS A 99 9.54 12.10 7.96
CA LYS A 99 8.21 12.04 7.36
C LYS A 99 7.71 10.60 7.34
N LYS A 100 6.38 10.45 7.35
CA LYS A 100 5.67 9.17 7.22
C LYS A 100 5.99 8.40 5.93
N ILE A 101 6.55 9.06 4.93
CA ILE A 101 6.85 8.49 3.62
C ILE A 101 8.32 8.74 3.33
N VAL A 102 9.04 7.65 3.10
CA VAL A 102 10.48 7.68 2.85
C VAL A 102 10.73 7.19 1.43
N TYR A 103 11.29 8.05 0.60
CA TYR A 103 11.74 7.68 -0.74
C TYR A 103 13.21 7.26 -0.72
N ARG A 104 13.52 6.13 -1.35
CA ARG A 104 14.89 5.67 -1.59
C ARG A 104 15.13 5.57 -3.09
N TYR A 105 16.34 5.88 -3.52
CA TYR A 105 16.69 6.00 -4.93
C TYR A 105 17.84 5.06 -5.28
N PHE A 106 17.75 4.39 -6.43
CA PHE A 106 18.77 3.45 -6.89
C PHE A 106 18.96 3.53 -8.42
N PRO A 107 20.19 3.74 -8.92
CA PRO A 107 21.44 4.06 -8.20
C PRO A 107 21.46 5.49 -7.62
N ASN A 108 22.47 5.79 -6.79
CA ASN A 108 22.59 7.01 -5.99
C ASN A 108 23.42 8.14 -6.65
N ASP A 109 23.57 8.17 -7.98
CA ASP A 109 24.34 9.23 -8.65
C ASP A 109 23.58 10.57 -8.74
N LEU A 110 24.33 11.67 -8.76
CA LEU A 110 23.79 13.03 -8.63
C LEU A 110 22.92 13.45 -9.83
N SER A 111 23.29 13.01 -11.05
CA SER A 111 22.53 13.29 -12.27
C SER A 111 21.15 12.62 -12.26
N ASP A 112 21.09 11.35 -11.86
CA ASP A 112 19.85 10.59 -11.79
C ASP A 112 18.96 11.07 -10.63
N LYS A 113 19.53 11.63 -9.55
CA LYS A 113 18.76 12.24 -8.45
C LYS A 113 17.85 13.37 -8.91
N SER A 114 18.31 14.26 -9.80
CA SER A 114 17.52 15.40 -10.27
C SER A 114 16.26 14.98 -11.05
N LYS A 115 16.40 14.03 -11.99
CA LYS A 115 15.27 13.45 -12.75
C LYS A 115 14.32 12.70 -11.84
N THR A 116 14.84 11.93 -10.89
CA THR A 116 14.04 11.14 -9.95
C THR A 116 13.24 12.03 -8.98
N LEU A 117 13.76 13.21 -8.63
CA LEU A 117 13.05 14.19 -7.81
C LEU A 117 11.77 14.71 -8.49
N VAL A 118 11.74 14.78 -9.82
CA VAL A 118 10.53 15.12 -10.59
C VAL A 118 9.45 14.05 -10.42
N TYR A 119 9.83 12.77 -10.52
CA TYR A 119 8.91 11.66 -10.22
C TYR A 119 8.41 11.73 -8.79
N LYS A 120 9.28 11.94 -7.81
CA LYS A 120 8.88 12.11 -6.42
C LYS A 120 7.83 13.20 -6.25
N ARG A 121 8.04 14.39 -6.83
CA ARG A 121 7.05 15.49 -6.76
C ARG A 121 5.70 15.08 -7.33
N PHE A 122 5.71 14.30 -8.41
CA PHE A 122 4.49 13.78 -9.02
C PHE A 122 3.79 12.74 -8.14
N LEU A 123 4.54 11.82 -7.54
CA LEU A 123 4.02 10.82 -6.59
C LEU A 123 3.50 11.47 -5.31
N ASP A 124 4.18 12.51 -4.82
CA ASP A 124 3.79 13.29 -3.64
C ASP A 124 2.39 13.91 -3.79
N ALA A 125 1.98 14.27 -5.02
CA ALA A 125 0.62 14.78 -5.28
C ALA A 125 -0.46 13.77 -4.85
N PHE A 126 -0.19 12.47 -5.01
CA PHE A 126 -1.06 11.40 -4.54
C PHE A 126 -0.83 11.08 -3.06
N PHE A 127 0.40 10.75 -2.68
CA PHE A 127 0.73 10.22 -1.35
C PHE A 127 0.61 11.23 -0.22
N LEU A 128 0.76 12.52 -0.51
CA LEU A 128 0.56 13.60 0.46
C LEU A 128 -0.89 14.13 0.44
N SER A 129 -1.74 13.65 -0.46
CA SER A 129 -3.16 14.01 -0.43
C SER A 129 -3.79 13.59 0.90
N LYS A 130 -4.62 14.45 1.50
CA LYS A 130 -5.23 14.24 2.82
C LYS A 130 -5.92 12.85 2.98
N PRO A 131 -6.73 12.34 2.02
CA PRO A 131 -7.36 11.02 2.18
C PRO A 131 -6.36 9.86 2.21
N ILE A 132 -5.21 10.00 1.54
CA ILE A 132 -4.18 8.97 1.45
C ILE A 132 -3.21 9.08 2.63
N ASN A 133 -2.65 10.26 2.85
CA ASN A 133 -1.65 10.52 3.88
C ASN A 133 -2.15 10.22 5.31
N SER A 134 -3.44 10.43 5.56
CA SER A 134 -4.06 10.12 6.86
C SER A 134 -4.07 8.62 7.18
N LYS A 135 -3.96 7.75 6.17
CA LYS A 135 -3.95 6.29 6.32
C LYS A 135 -2.54 5.73 6.45
N ILE A 136 -1.52 6.50 6.06
CA ILE A 136 -0.13 6.08 6.10
C ILE A 136 0.44 6.38 7.49
N LYS A 137 0.94 5.34 8.16
CA LYS A 137 1.76 5.47 9.37
C LYS A 137 3.22 5.62 8.99
N GLU A 138 3.70 4.67 8.19
CA GLU A 138 5.03 4.63 7.61
C GLU A 138 4.91 3.91 6.26
N LEU A 139 5.61 4.40 5.23
CA LEU A 139 5.66 3.80 3.91
C LEU A 139 7.02 4.06 3.27
N GLU A 140 7.66 3.00 2.80
CA GLU A 140 8.89 3.11 2.02
C GLU A 140 8.57 2.97 0.52
N ILE A 141 9.11 3.88 -0.29
CA ILE A 141 8.99 3.86 -1.75
C ILE A 141 10.41 3.83 -2.34
N ASN A 142 10.75 2.71 -2.96
CA ASN A 142 12.04 2.45 -3.58
C ASN A 142 11.95 2.66 -5.09
N LEU A 143 12.74 3.60 -5.60
CA LEU A 143 12.73 4.04 -6.99
C LEU A 143 13.99 3.56 -7.70
N TYR A 144 13.84 2.64 -8.66
CA TYR A 144 14.92 2.04 -9.42
C TYR A 144 14.93 2.54 -10.87
N LYS A 145 16.09 2.96 -11.34
CA LYS A 145 16.33 3.25 -12.77
C LYS A 145 16.36 1.99 -13.63
N SER A 146 16.91 0.90 -13.10
CA SER A 146 17.09 -0.36 -13.81
C SER A 146 15.76 -0.98 -14.21
N LEU A 147 15.67 -1.44 -15.44
CA LEU A 147 14.57 -2.27 -15.90
C LEU A 147 14.53 -3.59 -15.14
N TYR A 148 13.33 -4.09 -14.94
CA TYR A 148 13.05 -5.39 -14.33
C TYR A 148 11.83 -5.98 -15.03
N GLU A 149 11.54 -7.26 -14.80
CA GLU A 149 10.42 -7.95 -15.46
C GLU A 149 9.07 -7.30 -15.12
N VAL A 150 8.92 -6.84 -13.88
CA VAL A 150 7.77 -6.08 -13.40
C VAL A 150 8.11 -4.59 -13.25
N ARG A 151 7.10 -3.72 -13.42
CA ARG A 151 7.24 -2.26 -13.28
C ARG A 151 7.05 -1.79 -11.84
N GLY A 152 6.25 -2.53 -11.08
CA GLY A 152 5.95 -2.30 -9.68
C GLY A 152 6.05 -3.61 -8.90
N ARG A 153 6.34 -3.51 -7.60
CA ARG A 153 6.24 -4.62 -6.67
C ARG A 153 6.04 -4.12 -5.26
N LEU A 154 5.07 -4.68 -4.54
CA LEU A 154 4.96 -4.55 -3.09
C LEU A 154 5.70 -5.70 -2.40
N LYS A 155 6.68 -5.38 -1.54
CA LYS A 155 7.42 -6.39 -0.77
C LYS A 155 7.82 -5.84 0.59
N ASN A 156 7.63 -6.62 1.66
CA ASN A 156 8.02 -6.23 3.03
C ASN A 156 7.51 -4.82 3.41
N ARG A 157 6.24 -4.50 3.07
CA ARG A 157 5.61 -3.17 3.26
C ARG A 157 6.26 -2.00 2.50
N GLY A 158 7.25 -2.25 1.65
CA GLY A 158 7.82 -1.27 0.74
C GLY A 158 7.24 -1.41 -0.67
N ILE A 159 7.03 -0.27 -1.33
CA ILE A 159 6.68 -0.20 -2.76
C ILE A 159 7.97 -0.05 -3.56
N TYR A 160 8.13 -0.84 -4.60
CA TYR A 160 9.30 -0.84 -5.47
C TYR A 160 8.85 -0.50 -6.88
N ILE A 161 9.43 0.53 -7.48
CA ILE A 161 9.14 0.96 -8.86
C ILE A 161 10.40 0.77 -9.68
N PHE A 162 10.31 -0.01 -10.75
CA PHE A 162 11.44 -0.35 -11.62
C PHE A 162 11.36 0.40 -12.95
N GLY A 163 12.51 0.57 -13.59
CA GLY A 163 12.58 1.22 -14.89
C GLY A 163 12.11 2.67 -14.89
N LEU A 164 12.16 3.39 -13.76
CA LEU A 164 11.45 4.65 -13.55
C LEU A 164 11.67 5.68 -14.67
N HIS A 165 12.89 5.80 -15.17
CA HIS A 165 13.23 6.78 -16.23
C HIS A 165 12.75 6.39 -17.62
N HIS A 166 12.29 5.15 -17.80
CA HIS A 166 11.69 4.63 -19.01
C HIS A 166 10.16 4.69 -18.97
N LEU A 167 9.57 4.95 -17.80
CA LEU A 167 8.13 5.07 -17.63
C LEU A 167 7.69 6.51 -17.86
N PRO A 168 6.67 6.79 -18.69
CA PRO A 168 6.00 8.07 -18.66
C PRO A 168 5.49 8.40 -17.25
N PHE A 169 5.48 9.68 -16.84
CA PHE A 169 5.04 10.07 -15.50
C PHE A 169 3.66 9.51 -15.12
N LYS A 170 2.70 9.55 -16.06
CA LYS A 170 1.34 9.03 -15.85
C LYS A 170 1.35 7.54 -15.55
N GLU A 171 2.22 6.78 -16.22
CA GLU A 171 2.38 5.36 -15.98
C GLU A 171 3.07 5.10 -14.63
N ALA A 172 4.16 5.81 -14.32
CA ALA A 172 4.82 5.68 -13.03
C ALA A 172 3.88 5.97 -11.84
N LEU A 173 2.99 6.95 -11.99
CA LEU A 173 1.94 7.23 -11.01
C LEU A 173 0.88 6.12 -10.95
N ALA A 174 0.40 5.63 -12.10
CA ALA A 174 -0.55 4.53 -12.14
C ALA A 174 0.01 3.27 -11.45
N VAL A 175 1.25 2.89 -11.76
CA VAL A 175 1.96 1.78 -11.10
C VAL A 175 2.08 2.05 -9.61
N SER A 176 2.48 3.26 -9.19
CA SER A 176 2.62 3.59 -7.76
C SER A 176 1.29 3.53 -7.00
N ILE A 177 0.19 3.96 -7.63
CA ILE A 177 -1.16 3.88 -7.06
C ILE A 177 -1.59 2.41 -6.98
N HIS A 178 -1.30 1.62 -7.99
CA HIS A 178 -1.58 0.18 -8.03
C HIS A 178 -0.88 -0.55 -6.87
N GLU A 179 0.44 -0.35 -6.72
CA GLU A 179 1.20 -0.94 -5.61
C GLU A 179 0.71 -0.45 -4.24
N PHE A 180 0.28 0.81 -4.15
CA PHE A 180 -0.35 1.32 -2.93
C PHE A 180 -1.74 0.70 -2.69
N GLY A 181 -2.45 0.32 -3.75
CA GLY A 181 -3.68 -0.49 -3.68
C GLY A 181 -3.43 -1.80 -2.95
N HIS A 182 -2.39 -2.55 -3.34
CA HIS A 182 -1.96 -3.74 -2.59
C HIS A 182 -1.55 -3.41 -1.15
N TYR A 183 -0.89 -2.28 -0.91
CA TYR A 183 -0.52 -1.87 0.45
C TYR A 183 -1.75 -1.64 1.34
N LEU A 184 -2.75 -0.94 0.80
CA LEU A 184 -4.03 -0.72 1.48
C LEU A 184 -4.74 -2.03 1.79
N ASP A 185 -4.80 -2.89 0.79
CA ASP A 185 -5.42 -4.21 0.86
C ASP A 185 -4.82 -5.04 2.01
N LEU A 186 -3.51 -5.26 1.96
CA LEU A 186 -2.83 -6.20 2.85
C LEU A 186 -2.54 -5.67 4.25
N TYR A 187 -2.39 -4.34 4.41
CA TYR A 187 -1.88 -3.76 5.66
C TYR A 187 -2.79 -2.74 6.33
N ILE A 188 -3.76 -2.15 5.61
CA ILE A 188 -4.64 -1.12 6.17
C ILE A 188 -6.06 -1.65 6.37
N LEU A 189 -6.59 -2.41 5.40
CA LEU A 189 -7.94 -2.96 5.46
C LEU A 189 -8.01 -4.30 6.20
N LYS A 190 -6.91 -5.06 6.18
CA LYS A 190 -6.72 -6.25 6.99
C LYS A 190 -6.81 -5.92 8.48
N LYS A 191 -7.95 -6.27 9.10
CA LYS A 191 -8.15 -6.22 10.55
C LYS A 191 -7.95 -7.61 11.14
N THR A 192 -7.29 -7.70 12.29
CA THR A 192 -7.01 -8.98 12.95
C THR A 192 -8.26 -9.66 13.53
N VAL A 193 -8.11 -10.99 13.67
CA VAL A 193 -8.93 -12.06 14.30
C VAL A 193 -10.40 -12.24 13.85
N PHE A 194 -11.16 -11.19 13.53
CA PHE A 194 -12.62 -11.35 13.37
C PHE A 194 -13.19 -11.07 11.98
N LYS A 195 -12.60 -10.15 11.20
CA LYS A 195 -13.06 -9.88 9.83
C LYS A 195 -12.05 -9.04 9.05
N ASP A 196 -11.61 -9.52 7.90
CA ASP A 196 -10.89 -8.70 6.93
C ASP A 196 -11.90 -7.90 6.08
N LEU A 197 -11.70 -6.58 5.94
CA LEU A 197 -12.56 -5.78 5.06
C LEU A 197 -12.31 -6.12 3.59
N SER A 198 -11.11 -6.58 3.24
CA SER A 198 -10.79 -6.98 1.87
C SER A 198 -11.60 -8.21 1.43
N ASP A 199 -11.98 -9.09 2.35
CA ASP A 199 -12.89 -10.22 2.05
C ASP A 199 -14.25 -9.75 1.52
N ASP A 200 -14.77 -8.62 2.02
CA ASP A 200 -16.00 -8.03 1.50
C ASP A 200 -15.84 -7.59 0.03
N PHE A 201 -14.65 -7.13 -0.36
CA PHE A 201 -14.34 -6.80 -1.76
C PHE A 201 -14.18 -8.07 -2.61
N TYR A 202 -13.36 -9.03 -2.16
CA TYR A 202 -13.09 -10.25 -2.93
C TYR A 202 -14.37 -11.04 -3.19
N SER A 203 -15.24 -11.15 -2.19
CA SER A 203 -16.51 -11.86 -2.28
C SER A 203 -17.49 -11.30 -3.32
N ILE A 204 -17.22 -10.13 -3.93
CA ILE A 204 -18.04 -9.59 -5.01
C ILE A 204 -17.93 -10.45 -6.27
N SER A 205 -16.70 -10.85 -6.65
CA SER A 205 -16.43 -11.52 -7.92
C SER A 205 -15.65 -12.84 -7.79
N TRP A 206 -15.06 -13.11 -6.62
CA TRP A 206 -14.13 -14.21 -6.40
C TRP A 206 -14.66 -15.22 -5.37
N GLU A 207 -14.38 -16.50 -5.60
CA GLU A 207 -14.58 -17.60 -4.65
C GLU A 207 -13.30 -17.91 -3.88
N LYS A 208 -12.16 -17.87 -4.58
CA LYS A 208 -10.81 -18.02 -4.05
C LYS A 208 -9.87 -17.09 -4.81
N THR A 209 -8.62 -16.99 -4.38
CA THR A 209 -7.59 -16.10 -4.94
C THR A 209 -7.59 -16.01 -6.46
N ASN A 210 -7.60 -17.16 -7.15
CA ASN A 210 -7.55 -17.25 -8.62
C ASN A 210 -8.81 -17.92 -9.20
N ILE A 211 -9.90 -18.01 -8.44
CA ILE A 211 -11.15 -18.67 -8.89
C ILE A 211 -12.28 -17.66 -8.85
N LEU A 212 -12.77 -17.32 -10.04
CA LEU A 212 -13.94 -16.46 -10.24
C LEU A 212 -15.23 -17.19 -9.86
N LYS A 213 -16.20 -16.42 -9.37
CA LYS A 213 -17.59 -16.91 -9.27
C LYS A 213 -18.14 -17.21 -10.66
N SER A 214 -18.96 -18.25 -10.76
CA SER A 214 -19.54 -18.71 -12.03
C SER A 214 -20.37 -17.65 -12.76
N ASP A 215 -20.91 -16.67 -12.04
CA ASP A 215 -21.68 -15.55 -12.58
C ASP A 215 -20.83 -14.30 -12.87
N SER A 216 -19.50 -14.34 -12.71
CA SER A 216 -18.59 -13.22 -12.99
C SER A 216 -18.19 -13.19 -14.46
N LYS A 217 -18.28 -12.02 -15.07
CA LYS A 217 -17.95 -11.80 -16.49
C LYS A 217 -16.90 -10.70 -16.66
N LEU A 218 -16.31 -10.60 -17.84
CA LEU A 218 -15.29 -9.60 -18.15
C LEU A 218 -15.76 -8.16 -17.86
N GLU A 219 -17.05 -7.87 -18.09
CA GLU A 219 -17.61 -6.54 -17.87
C GLU A 219 -17.68 -6.16 -16.38
N ASP A 220 -17.52 -7.13 -15.46
CA ASP A 220 -17.49 -6.93 -14.00
C ASP A 220 -16.10 -6.52 -13.46
N PHE A 221 -15.11 -6.35 -14.33
CA PHE A 221 -13.73 -6.02 -13.99
C PHE A 221 -13.26 -4.78 -14.73
N VAL A 222 -12.43 -3.96 -14.08
CA VAL A 222 -11.96 -2.70 -14.68
C VAL A 222 -10.97 -2.92 -15.83
N SER A 223 -10.25 -4.04 -15.84
CA SER A 223 -9.29 -4.44 -16.86
C SER A 223 -9.22 -5.97 -16.97
N GLY A 224 -8.58 -6.49 -18.02
CA GLY A 224 -8.27 -7.92 -18.10
C GLY A 224 -7.25 -8.35 -17.04
N TYR A 225 -6.35 -7.46 -16.63
CA TYR A 225 -5.38 -7.72 -15.57
C TYR A 225 -6.06 -7.90 -14.21
N ALA A 226 -7.12 -7.12 -13.94
CA ALA A 226 -7.98 -7.29 -12.78
C ALA A 226 -8.69 -8.66 -12.70
N MET A 227 -8.75 -9.43 -13.79
CA MET A 227 -9.32 -10.79 -13.81
C MET A 227 -8.29 -11.89 -13.52
N THR A 228 -7.03 -11.55 -13.29
CA THR A 228 -5.98 -12.56 -13.06
C THR A 228 -6.10 -13.18 -11.67
N ASN A 229 -6.30 -12.35 -10.63
CA ASN A 229 -6.56 -12.77 -9.26
C ASN A 229 -7.25 -11.66 -8.44
N MET A 230 -7.75 -12.02 -7.25
CA MET A 230 -8.52 -11.10 -6.40
C MET A 230 -7.72 -9.91 -5.85
N TYR A 231 -6.39 -10.05 -5.68
CA TYR A 231 -5.51 -8.97 -5.22
C TYR A 231 -5.29 -7.94 -6.34
N GLU A 232 -5.10 -8.42 -7.57
CA GLU A 232 -4.98 -7.58 -8.76
C GLU A 232 -6.30 -6.87 -9.07
N ASP A 233 -7.43 -7.56 -8.90
CA ASP A 233 -8.75 -6.92 -8.99
C ASP A 233 -8.87 -5.73 -8.04
N PHE A 234 -8.42 -5.90 -6.80
CA PHE A 234 -8.42 -4.84 -5.81
C PHE A 234 -7.53 -3.66 -6.24
N ALA A 235 -6.25 -3.92 -6.57
CA ALA A 235 -5.28 -2.89 -6.91
C ALA A 235 -5.64 -2.14 -8.21
N GLU A 236 -6.06 -2.87 -9.23
CA GLU A 236 -6.54 -2.29 -10.50
C GLU A 236 -7.81 -1.48 -10.28
N SER A 237 -8.80 -2.01 -9.55
CA SER A 237 -10.04 -1.28 -9.30
C SER A 237 -9.80 -0.03 -8.45
N PHE A 238 -8.88 -0.08 -7.48
CA PHE A 238 -8.47 1.08 -6.69
C PHE A 238 -7.79 2.14 -7.57
N THR A 239 -6.86 1.72 -8.42
CA THR A 239 -6.19 2.60 -9.39
C THR A 239 -7.18 3.25 -10.34
N PHE A 240 -8.14 2.47 -10.84
CA PHE A 240 -9.21 2.95 -11.70
C PHE A 240 -10.15 3.93 -10.98
N TYR A 241 -10.42 3.70 -9.69
CA TYR A 241 -11.21 4.63 -8.86
C TYR A 241 -10.54 5.99 -8.73
N ILE A 242 -9.21 6.03 -8.59
CA ILE A 242 -8.46 7.26 -8.47
C ILE A 242 -8.33 7.93 -9.84
N LEU A 243 -7.74 7.24 -10.83
CA LEU A 243 -7.37 7.88 -12.10
C LEU A 243 -8.52 8.03 -13.10
N HIS A 244 -9.53 7.17 -13.01
CA HIS A 244 -10.61 7.06 -14.00
C HIS A 244 -12.01 7.05 -13.36
N ASN A 245 -12.19 7.79 -12.25
CA ASN A 245 -13.41 7.75 -11.44
C ASN A 245 -14.72 7.91 -12.23
N LYS A 246 -14.77 8.85 -13.19
CA LYS A 246 -15.95 9.09 -14.05
C LYS A 246 -16.30 7.86 -14.89
N GLU A 247 -15.28 7.22 -15.46
CA GLU A 247 -15.47 6.00 -16.25
C GLU A 247 -15.86 4.83 -15.35
N PHE A 248 -15.28 4.72 -14.15
CA PHE A 248 -15.70 3.72 -13.18
C PHE A 248 -17.18 3.88 -12.83
N GLN A 249 -17.65 5.10 -12.54
CA GLN A 249 -19.08 5.35 -12.28
C GLN A 249 -19.96 4.96 -13.48
N SER A 250 -19.56 5.33 -14.69
CA SER A 250 -20.28 4.98 -15.93
C SER A 250 -20.42 3.47 -16.10
N ARG A 251 -19.34 2.72 -15.93
CA ARG A 251 -19.31 1.25 -16.05
C ARG A 251 -20.04 0.57 -14.89
N ALA A 252 -19.91 1.10 -13.68
CA ALA A 252 -20.62 0.65 -12.49
C ALA A 252 -22.14 0.80 -12.65
N GLY A 253 -22.63 1.80 -13.39
CA GLY A 253 -24.04 1.92 -13.74
C GLY A 253 -24.59 0.77 -14.61
N LYS A 254 -23.71 -0.07 -15.17
CA LYS A 254 -24.06 -1.20 -16.06
C LYS A 254 -23.72 -2.56 -15.46
N SER A 255 -22.93 -2.63 -14.39
CA SER A 255 -22.56 -3.87 -13.69
C SER A 255 -22.76 -3.73 -12.19
N ILE A 256 -23.59 -4.61 -11.62
CA ILE A 256 -23.83 -4.63 -10.17
C ILE A 256 -22.56 -4.97 -9.38
N LYS A 257 -21.64 -5.75 -9.95
CA LYS A 257 -20.37 -6.10 -9.31
C LYS A 257 -19.41 -4.91 -9.32
N LEU A 258 -19.24 -4.23 -10.46
CA LEU A 258 -18.47 -2.98 -10.50
C LEU A 258 -19.08 -1.90 -9.58
N TRP A 259 -20.41 -1.82 -9.50
CA TRP A 259 -21.06 -0.93 -8.54
C TRP A 259 -20.69 -1.25 -7.09
N LYS A 260 -20.73 -2.52 -6.69
CA LYS A 260 -20.30 -2.93 -5.34
C LYS A 260 -18.83 -2.59 -5.08
N LYS A 261 -17.94 -2.80 -6.06
CA LYS A 261 -16.50 -2.45 -5.95
C LYS A 261 -16.31 -0.94 -5.81
N TYR A 262 -17.00 -0.15 -6.63
CA TYR A 262 -16.98 1.31 -6.55
C TYR A 262 -17.46 1.81 -5.18
N GLU A 263 -18.58 1.28 -4.71
CA GLU A 263 -19.16 1.60 -3.40
C GLU A 263 -18.26 1.19 -2.24
N PHE A 264 -17.54 0.08 -2.36
CA PHE A 264 -16.54 -0.35 -1.38
C PHE A 264 -15.49 0.72 -1.16
N PHE A 265 -14.86 1.23 -2.23
CA PHE A 265 -13.85 2.28 -2.10
C PHE A 265 -14.43 3.58 -1.55
N ARG A 266 -15.61 3.99 -2.03
CA ARG A 266 -16.31 5.18 -1.53
C ARG A 266 -16.63 5.07 -0.03
N LYS A 267 -17.02 3.90 0.44
CA LYS A 267 -17.47 3.67 1.81
C LYS A 267 -16.32 3.48 2.78
N TYR A 268 -15.31 2.69 2.43
CA TYR A 268 -14.28 2.25 3.38
C TYR A 268 -12.95 2.97 3.21
N ILE A 269 -12.63 3.44 2.00
CA ILE A 269 -11.38 4.16 1.75
C ILE A 269 -11.63 5.67 1.75
N PHE A 270 -12.61 6.14 0.98
CA PHE A 270 -12.86 7.55 0.71
C PHE A 270 -14.17 8.07 1.31
N THR A 271 -14.37 7.85 2.61
CA THR A 271 -15.55 8.33 3.36
C THR A 271 -15.84 9.82 3.08
N LYS A 272 -17.13 10.21 3.14
CA LYS A 272 -17.74 11.49 2.70
C LYS A 272 -17.01 12.81 3.04
N SER A 273 -15.98 12.80 3.88
CA SER A 273 -15.12 13.96 4.17
C SER A 273 -14.09 14.29 3.07
N TYR A 274 -13.91 13.46 2.03
CA TYR A 274 -12.91 13.69 0.98
C TYR A 274 -13.52 13.61 -0.42
N LYS A 275 -14.01 14.73 -0.94
CA LYS A 275 -14.20 14.91 -2.39
C LYS A 275 -12.82 15.12 -3.01
N PHE A 276 -12.40 14.26 -3.94
CA PHE A 276 -11.37 14.64 -4.91
C PHE A 276 -11.97 15.70 -5.82
N ILE A 277 -11.64 16.97 -5.56
CA ILE A 277 -11.92 18.05 -6.49
C ILE A 277 -10.87 17.95 -7.58
N TYR A 278 -11.20 17.29 -8.68
CA TYR A 278 -10.46 17.50 -9.92
C TYR A 278 -10.81 18.90 -10.42
N ASN A 279 -9.86 19.83 -10.32
CA ASN A 279 -9.90 21.02 -11.14
C ASN A 279 -9.64 20.59 -12.58
N VAL A 280 -10.73 20.31 -13.30
CA VAL A 280 -10.73 20.20 -14.77
C VAL A 280 -10.52 21.61 -15.30
N ASN A 281 -9.29 22.12 -15.22
CA ASN A 281 -8.89 23.39 -15.82
C ASN A 281 -7.37 23.48 -16.00
N ASN A 282 -6.68 22.36 -16.21
CA ASN A 282 -5.43 22.34 -16.98
C ASN A 282 -5.30 20.94 -17.58
N GLY A 283 -5.44 20.86 -18.90
CA GLY A 283 -5.09 19.67 -19.64
C GLY A 283 -3.59 19.40 -19.52
N PHE A 284 -3.27 18.11 -19.54
CA PHE A 284 -1.95 17.47 -19.65
C PHE A 284 -1.22 17.16 -18.35
#